data_AF-A0A1Z5L1M0-F1
#
_entry.id   AF-A0A1Z5L1M0-F1
#
_cell.length_a   1.000
_cell.length_b   1.000
_cell.length_c   1.000
_cell.angle_alpha   90.00
_cell.angle_beta   90.00
_cell.angle_gamma   90.00
#
_symmetry.space_group_name_H-M   'P 1'
#
loop_
_entity.id
_entity.type
_entity.pdbx_description
1 polymer ?
#
loop_
_entity_poly.entity_id
_entity_poly.type
_entity_poly.pdbx_seq_one_letter_code
_entity_poly.pdbx_strand_id
1 'polypeptide(L)'
;MFQLTCAWVEYFQTEFPGLHVLPFASYAGMKVKGKKGRRLGKLKMAFEACKELVAICENLVGSKVDLSGWRKKIYDEYADGDKGDDDDDEDESGGPETDKMQVAPLDTGYYQEEHYKDGILTLGFVGHPNVGKSSLLNAIMGKKVVSVSRTPGHTKHFQTIFLTPKVKLCDCPGLVFPSLVPKPLQVLSGCFLLFSIWQKEYRYHRY
;
A
#
# COMPACT_ATOMS: atom_id res chain seq x y z
N MET A 1 -7.92 -5.24 19.85
CA MET A 1 -7.54 -5.02 18.43
C MET A 1 -7.53 -6.34 17.65
N PHE A 2 -6.83 -7.39 18.11
CA PHE A 2 -6.77 -8.69 17.42
C PHE A 2 -8.14 -9.36 17.21
N GLN A 3 -9.00 -9.41 18.24
CA GLN A 3 -10.35 -9.99 18.13
C GLN A 3 -11.25 -9.28 17.11
N LEU A 4 -11.11 -7.95 16.97
CA LEU A 4 -11.87 -7.17 16.00
C LEU A 4 -11.42 -7.47 14.57
N THR A 5 -10.12 -7.60 14.35
CA THR A 5 -9.57 -8.00 13.04
C THR A 5 -10.05 -9.39 12.65
N CYS A 6 -10.02 -10.36 13.56
CA CYS A 6 -10.54 -11.70 13.29
C CYS A 6 -12.03 -11.69 12.93
N ALA A 7 -12.86 -10.92 13.65
CA ALA A 7 -14.29 -10.80 13.35
C ALA A 7 -14.55 -10.23 11.95
N TRP A 8 -13.79 -9.20 11.54
CA TRP A 8 -13.90 -8.67 10.17
C TRP A 8 -13.45 -9.66 9.10
N VAL A 9 -12.37 -10.41 9.36
CA VAL A 9 -11.90 -11.45 8.44
C VAL A 9 -12.97 -12.51 8.25
N GLU A 10 -13.54 -13.02 9.34
CA GLU A 10 -14.62 -14.01 9.32
C GLU A 10 -15.86 -13.49 8.59
N TYR A 11 -16.27 -12.24 8.87
CA TYR A 11 -17.38 -11.60 8.18
C TYR A 11 -17.16 -11.55 6.66
N PHE A 12 -16.02 -11.03 6.20
CA PHE A 12 -15.76 -10.91 4.77
C PHE A 12 -15.65 -12.25 4.06
N GLN A 13 -15.08 -13.26 4.72
CA GLN A 13 -14.99 -14.62 4.17
C GLN A 13 -16.35 -15.29 4.07
N THR A 14 -17.23 -15.05 5.06
CA THR A 14 -18.58 -15.65 5.09
C THR A 14 -19.50 -14.98 4.07
N GLU A 15 -19.50 -13.65 4.01
CA GLU A 15 -20.39 -12.89 3.13
C GLU A 15 -19.90 -12.86 1.67
N PHE A 16 -18.58 -12.95 1.45
CA PHE A 16 -17.99 -12.88 0.11
C PHE A 16 -16.98 -14.02 -0.12
N PRO A 17 -17.46 -15.25 -0.42
CA PRO A 17 -16.58 -16.42 -0.56
C PRO A 17 -15.52 -16.32 -1.67
N GLY A 18 -15.76 -15.48 -2.69
CA GLY A 18 -14.79 -15.20 -3.76
C GLY A 18 -13.73 -14.16 -3.40
N LEU A 19 -13.83 -13.52 -2.22
CA LEU A 19 -12.89 -12.51 -1.77
C LEU A 19 -11.74 -13.14 -0.98
N HIS A 20 -10.52 -12.98 -1.48
CA HIS A 20 -9.32 -13.34 -0.72
C HIS A 20 -9.03 -12.28 0.35
N VAL A 21 -9.22 -12.64 1.61
CA VAL A 21 -8.95 -11.75 2.76
C VAL A 21 -7.65 -12.16 3.42
N LEU A 22 -6.65 -11.27 3.35
CA LEU A 22 -5.34 -11.48 3.95
C LEU A 22 -5.09 -10.41 5.03
N PRO A 23 -4.96 -10.77 6.31
CA PRO A 23 -4.56 -9.82 7.33
C PRO A 23 -3.09 -9.43 7.14
N PHE A 24 -2.83 -8.13 6.99
CA PHE A 24 -1.49 -7.60 6.81
C PHE A 24 -1.14 -6.60 7.91
N ALA A 25 0.07 -6.72 8.48
CA ALA A 25 0.58 -5.78 9.46
C ALA A 25 1.79 -5.02 8.88
N SER A 26 1.54 -3.82 8.34
CA SER A 26 2.54 -3.02 7.61
C SER A 26 3.44 -2.16 8.50
N TYR A 27 3.75 -2.57 9.73
CA TYR A 27 4.52 -1.71 10.64
C TYR A 27 6.01 -1.66 10.30
N ALA A 28 6.31 -0.96 9.20
CA ALA A 28 7.56 -0.27 8.93
C ALA A 28 7.48 1.08 9.67
N GLY A 29 7.97 1.09 10.90
CA GLY A 29 8.10 2.29 11.72
C GLY A 29 9.22 2.05 12.72
N MET A 30 10.32 2.74 12.48
CA MET A 30 11.59 2.71 13.21
C MET A 30 11.44 2.84 14.74
N LYS A 31 12.48 2.33 15.42
CA LYS A 31 12.84 2.43 16.84
C LYS A 31 11.86 1.83 17.83
N VAL A 32 12.27 0.70 18.40
CA VAL A 32 11.68 0.19 19.63
C VAL A 32 12.81 -0.15 20.58
N LYS A 33 13.01 0.75 21.54
CA LYS A 33 13.89 0.55 22.67
C LYS A 33 13.47 -0.70 23.45
N GLY A 34 14.28 -1.74 23.35
CA GLY A 34 14.42 -2.79 24.35
C GLY A 34 15.84 -2.72 24.91
N LYS A 35 16.04 -3.13 26.17
CA LYS A 35 17.30 -2.94 26.92
C LYS A 35 18.56 -3.62 26.34
N LYS A 36 18.45 -4.31 25.19
CA LYS A 36 19.49 -4.79 24.23
C LYS A 36 18.81 -4.94 22.85
N GLY A 37 18.37 -3.82 22.26
CA GLY A 37 17.14 -3.61 21.47
C GLY A 37 16.82 -4.41 20.20
N ARG A 38 16.70 -5.73 20.27
CA ARG A 38 16.15 -6.57 19.17
C ARG A 38 14.61 -6.57 19.16
N ARG A 39 13.99 -6.35 17.98
CA ARG A 39 12.54 -6.56 17.74
C ARG A 39 12.29 -7.43 16.50
N LEU A 40 12.61 -8.73 16.61
CA LEU A 40 12.56 -9.72 15.52
C LEU A 40 11.14 -10.09 15.05
N GLY A 41 10.11 -9.92 15.89
CA GLY A 41 8.77 -10.48 15.62
C GLY A 41 7.92 -9.76 14.57
N LYS A 42 8.17 -8.47 14.30
CA LYS A 42 7.32 -7.68 13.38
C LYS A 42 7.69 -7.83 11.91
N LEU A 43 8.99 -7.94 11.62
CA LEU A 43 9.48 -8.20 10.26
C LEU A 43 9.00 -9.58 9.78
N LYS A 44 9.01 -10.58 10.68
CA LYS A 44 8.49 -11.92 10.43
C LYS A 44 7.01 -11.92 10.04
N MET A 45 6.18 -11.08 10.66
CA MET A 45 4.75 -10.97 10.31
C MET A 45 4.53 -10.38 8.92
N ALA A 46 5.30 -9.36 8.53
CA ALA A 46 5.21 -8.80 7.17
C ALA A 46 5.71 -9.80 6.12
N PHE A 47 6.77 -10.56 6.44
CA PHE A 47 7.29 -11.62 5.60
C PHE A 47 6.28 -12.76 5.37
N GLU A 48 5.66 -13.30 6.43
CA GLU A 48 4.66 -14.35 6.29
C GLU A 48 3.44 -13.86 5.49
N ALA A 49 2.97 -12.63 5.73
CA ALA A 49 1.89 -12.05 4.94
C ALA A 49 2.29 -11.86 3.46
N CYS A 50 3.51 -11.42 3.16
CA CYS A 50 4.02 -11.33 1.78
C CYS A 50 4.09 -12.72 1.11
N LYS A 51 4.47 -13.77 1.82
CA LYS A 51 4.46 -15.15 1.29
C LYS A 51 3.06 -15.61 0.94
N GLU A 52 2.09 -15.39 1.83
CA GLU A 52 0.69 -15.73 1.59
C GLU A 52 0.12 -14.94 0.41
N LEU A 53 0.46 -13.64 0.31
CA LEU A 53 0.07 -12.80 -0.82
C LEU A 53 0.58 -13.36 -2.15
N VAL A 54 1.86 -13.75 -2.22
CA VAL A 54 2.42 -14.35 -3.44
C VAL A 54 1.72 -15.65 -3.79
N ALA A 55 1.44 -16.52 -2.81
CA ALA A 55 0.73 -17.77 -3.04
C ALA A 55 -0.69 -17.54 -3.60
N ILE A 56 -1.41 -16.55 -3.07
CA ILE A 56 -2.72 -16.14 -3.61
C ILE A 56 -2.57 -15.65 -5.06
N CYS A 57 -1.58 -14.80 -5.33
CA CYS A 57 -1.31 -14.33 -6.70
C CYS A 57 -0.94 -15.47 -7.65
N GLU A 58 -0.12 -16.44 -7.24
CA GLU A 58 0.23 -17.64 -8.01
C GLU A 58 -1.02 -18.43 -8.39
N ASN A 59 -1.96 -18.60 -7.45
CA ASN A 59 -3.23 -19.28 -7.71
C ASN A 59 -4.15 -18.50 -8.68
N LEU A 60 -4.21 -17.17 -8.57
CA LEU A 60 -5.07 -16.33 -9.42
C LEU A 60 -4.54 -16.21 -10.84
N VAL A 61 -3.22 -16.10 -10.99
CA VAL A 61 -2.55 -15.92 -12.28
C VAL A 61 -2.37 -17.27 -13.01
N GLY A 62 -2.13 -18.35 -12.27
CA GLY A 62 -1.76 -19.64 -12.84
C GLY A 62 -0.46 -19.56 -13.63
N SER A 63 -0.42 -20.13 -14.84
CA SER A 63 0.75 -20.14 -15.72
C SER A 63 0.95 -18.88 -16.56
N LYS A 64 0.10 -17.85 -16.39
CA LYS A 64 0.10 -16.65 -17.25
C LYS A 64 1.24 -15.67 -16.96
N VAL A 65 1.71 -15.59 -15.71
CA VAL A 65 2.82 -14.73 -15.28
C VAL A 65 3.72 -15.52 -14.33
N ASP A 66 5.03 -15.45 -14.55
CA ASP A 66 6.02 -16.04 -13.65
C ASP A 66 6.27 -15.12 -12.45
N LEU A 67 5.97 -15.63 -11.24
CA LEU A 67 6.15 -14.94 -9.97
C LEU A 67 7.38 -15.44 -9.19
N SER A 68 8.17 -16.36 -9.75
CA SER A 68 9.36 -16.94 -9.10
C SER A 68 10.37 -15.88 -8.65
N GLY A 69 10.54 -14.82 -9.45
CA GLY A 69 11.41 -13.68 -9.11
C GLY A 69 10.94 -12.92 -7.87
N TRP A 70 9.62 -12.78 -7.67
CA TRP A 70 9.08 -12.12 -6.47
C TRP A 70 9.24 -13.03 -5.25
N ARG A 71 8.96 -14.33 -5.39
CA ARG A 71 9.22 -15.32 -4.34
C ARG A 71 10.68 -15.29 -3.90
N LYS A 72 11.63 -15.31 -4.84
CA LYS A 72 13.07 -15.24 -4.55
C LYS A 72 13.43 -13.97 -3.77
N LYS A 73 12.97 -12.79 -4.22
CA LYS A 73 13.18 -11.52 -3.54
C LYS A 73 12.74 -11.56 -2.07
N ILE A 74 11.58 -12.14 -1.78
CA ILE A 74 11.07 -12.28 -0.40
C ILE A 74 12.04 -13.12 0.46
N TYR A 75 12.53 -14.25 -0.06
CA TYR A 75 13.49 -15.11 0.67
C TYR A 75 14.84 -14.44 0.87
N ASP A 76 15.35 -13.76 -0.16
CA ASP A 76 16.62 -13.03 -0.09
C ASP A 76 16.57 -11.94 1.00
N GLU A 77 15.48 -11.15 1.05
CA GLU A 77 15.27 -10.12 2.08
C GLU A 77 15.16 -10.69 3.50
N TYR A 78 14.57 -11.87 3.65
CA TYR A 78 14.50 -12.55 4.95
C TYR A 78 15.86 -13.07 5.41
N ALA A 79 16.68 -13.56 4.46
CA ALA A 79 18.02 -14.04 4.75
C ALA A 79 18.99 -12.88 5.09
N ASP A 80 18.87 -11.74 4.42
CA ASP A 80 19.73 -10.57 4.64
C ASP A 80 19.39 -9.78 5.90
N GLY A 81 18.13 -9.83 6.37
CA GLY A 81 17.68 -9.18 7.61
C GLY A 81 18.34 -9.67 8.91
N ASP A 82 19.30 -10.61 8.83
CA ASP A 82 20.16 -11.06 9.96
C ASP A 82 21.51 -10.32 10.04
N LYS A 83 21.89 -9.56 9.00
CA LYS A 83 23.09 -8.71 9.01
C LYS A 83 22.66 -7.25 9.09
N GLY A 84 22.92 -6.65 10.25
CA GLY A 84 22.58 -5.26 10.51
C GLY A 84 23.53 -4.32 9.79
N ASP A 85 22.95 -3.29 9.17
CA ASP A 85 23.64 -2.07 8.79
C ASP A 85 22.93 -0.88 9.43
N ASP A 86 23.75 -0.11 10.14
CA ASP A 86 23.49 1.21 10.67
C ASP A 86 23.37 2.21 9.50
N ASP A 87 22.43 3.15 9.57
CA ASP A 87 22.68 4.57 9.25
C ASP A 87 21.38 5.40 9.22
N ASP A 88 21.60 6.70 9.35
CA ASP A 88 20.79 7.69 10.05
C ASP A 88 19.58 8.26 9.31
N ASP A 89 18.63 8.74 10.11
CA ASP A 89 17.51 9.60 9.71
C ASP A 89 18.04 11.01 9.38
N GLU A 90 18.23 11.32 8.10
CA GLU A 90 18.09 12.69 7.60
C GLU A 90 17.11 12.73 6.42
N ASP A 91 16.17 13.66 6.52
CA ASP A 91 15.25 14.03 5.44
C ASP A 91 16.05 14.65 4.30
N GLU A 92 16.57 13.81 3.39
CA GLU A 92 17.04 14.26 2.09
C GLU A 92 16.07 13.85 0.98
N SER A 93 15.59 14.87 0.28
CA SER A 93 14.83 14.76 -0.95
C SER A 93 15.73 14.28 -2.09
N GLY A 94 15.91 12.97 -2.21
CA GLY A 94 16.40 12.33 -3.43
C GLY A 94 15.21 11.91 -4.29
N GLY A 95 14.73 12.80 -5.15
CA GLY A 95 13.73 12.43 -6.15
C GLY A 95 14.35 11.52 -7.22
N PRO A 96 13.76 10.36 -7.56
CA PRO A 96 14.12 9.70 -8.80
C PRO A 96 13.55 10.53 -9.96
N GLU A 97 14.35 10.67 -11.01
CA GLU A 97 14.01 11.34 -12.25
C GLU A 97 12.70 10.79 -12.81
N THR A 98 11.75 11.69 -13.04
CA THR A 98 10.53 11.40 -13.76
C THR A 98 10.88 11.22 -15.23
N ASP A 99 10.83 9.99 -15.71
CA ASP A 99 10.81 9.74 -17.14
C ASP A 99 9.56 10.40 -17.75
N LYS A 100 9.74 11.12 -18.86
CA LYS A 100 8.72 11.98 -19.45
C LYS A 100 7.62 11.12 -20.06
N MET A 101 6.47 11.06 -19.40
CA MET A 101 5.27 10.42 -19.94
C MET A 101 4.77 11.20 -21.17
N GLN A 102 4.88 10.61 -22.35
CA GLN A 102 4.14 11.05 -23.54
C GLN A 102 2.66 10.69 -23.35
N VAL A 103 1.78 11.68 -23.46
CA VAL A 103 0.33 11.47 -23.44
C VAL A 103 -0.08 10.92 -24.80
N ALA A 104 -0.35 9.61 -24.86
CA ALA A 104 -0.97 9.00 -26.04
C ALA A 104 -2.46 9.42 -26.14
N PRO A 105 -3.04 9.52 -27.35
CA PRO A 105 -4.42 9.96 -27.55
C PRO A 105 -5.43 9.03 -26.85
N LEU A 106 -6.54 9.61 -26.37
CA LEU A 106 -7.66 8.91 -25.76
C LEU A 106 -8.28 7.92 -26.76
N ASP A 107 -7.90 6.66 -26.64
CA ASP A 107 -8.52 5.53 -27.33
C ASP A 107 -9.91 5.28 -26.72
N THR A 108 -10.96 5.51 -27.49
CA THR A 108 -12.37 5.30 -27.13
C THR A 108 -12.89 3.94 -27.60
N GLY A 109 -11.99 3.01 -27.95
CA GLY A 109 -12.34 1.63 -28.25
C GLY A 109 -12.90 0.89 -27.02
N TYR A 110 -13.77 -0.09 -27.28
CA TYR A 110 -14.20 -1.07 -26.28
C TYR A 110 -12.97 -1.88 -25.84
N TYR A 111 -12.45 -1.62 -24.64
CA TYR A 111 -11.33 -2.36 -24.07
C TYR A 111 -11.69 -3.84 -23.95
N GLN A 112 -11.02 -4.70 -24.71
CA GLN A 112 -10.90 -6.09 -24.28
C GLN A 112 -9.96 -6.10 -23.07
N GLU A 113 -10.45 -6.57 -21.92
CA GLU A 113 -9.61 -6.72 -20.72
C GLU A 113 -8.57 -7.82 -20.96
N GLU A 114 -7.41 -7.46 -21.51
CA GLU A 114 -6.24 -8.32 -21.48
C GLU A 114 -5.71 -8.36 -20.04
N HIS A 115 -6.15 -9.38 -19.30
CA HIS A 115 -5.54 -9.73 -18.03
C HIS A 115 -4.07 -10.10 -18.28
N TYR A 116 -3.14 -9.29 -17.74
CA TYR A 116 -1.67 -9.44 -17.84
C TYR A 116 -1.05 -9.02 -19.18
N LYS A 117 -1.35 -7.82 -19.67
CA LYS A 117 -0.62 -7.19 -20.79
C LYS A 117 0.91 -7.37 -20.63
N ASP A 118 1.57 -7.86 -21.67
CA ASP A 118 3.01 -8.20 -21.72
C ASP A 118 3.48 -9.29 -20.72
N GLY A 119 2.54 -10.08 -20.20
CA GLY A 119 2.79 -11.07 -19.17
C GLY A 119 3.23 -10.44 -17.85
N ILE A 120 2.69 -9.26 -17.52
CA ILE A 120 3.00 -8.51 -16.30
C ILE A 120 1.80 -8.49 -15.36
N LEU A 121 2.01 -8.90 -14.11
CA LEU A 121 1.04 -8.77 -13.03
C LEU A 121 1.02 -7.33 -12.52
N THR A 122 -0.16 -6.71 -12.49
CA THR A 122 -0.39 -5.37 -11.93
C THR A 122 -1.17 -5.49 -10.64
N LEU A 123 -0.62 -5.00 -9.53
CA LEU A 123 -1.29 -4.95 -8.23
C LEU A 123 -1.62 -3.51 -7.86
N GLY A 124 -2.90 -3.17 -7.87
CA GLY A 124 -3.39 -1.84 -7.48
C GLY A 124 -3.81 -1.78 -6.01
N PHE A 125 -3.36 -0.73 -5.30
CA PHE A 125 -3.79 -0.46 -3.94
C PHE A 125 -4.90 0.60 -3.92
N VAL A 126 -6.11 0.19 -3.54
CA VAL A 126 -7.29 1.07 -3.50
C VAL A 126 -7.86 1.14 -2.08
N GLY A 127 -8.36 2.31 -1.70
CA GLY A 127 -8.97 2.52 -0.40
C GLY A 127 -8.95 3.99 0.02
N HIS A 128 -9.58 4.26 1.17
CA HIS A 128 -9.69 5.62 1.71
C HIS A 128 -8.32 6.30 1.94
N PRO A 129 -8.27 7.65 2.01
CA PRO A 129 -7.09 8.35 2.47
C PRO A 129 -6.59 7.80 3.82
N ASN A 130 -5.27 7.78 4.01
CA ASN A 130 -4.61 7.43 5.28
C ASN A 130 -4.82 6.01 5.84
N VAL A 131 -5.43 5.08 5.08
CA VAL A 131 -5.56 3.67 5.50
C VAL A 131 -4.27 2.85 5.40
N GLY A 132 -3.16 3.46 4.97
CA GLY A 132 -1.85 2.81 4.89
C GLY A 132 -1.49 2.15 3.56
N LYS A 133 -2.16 2.50 2.46
CA LYS A 133 -1.86 1.96 1.10
C LYS A 133 -0.37 2.07 0.72
N SER A 134 0.17 3.28 0.76
CA SER A 134 1.58 3.55 0.45
C SER A 134 2.55 2.91 1.45
N SER A 135 2.12 2.75 2.72
CA SER A 135 2.89 2.02 3.74
C SER A 135 2.93 0.52 3.47
N LEU A 136 1.82 -0.06 3.01
CA LEU A 136 1.74 -1.47 2.57
C LEU A 136 2.62 -1.69 1.34
N LEU A 137 2.59 -0.77 0.37
CA LEU A 137 3.46 -0.83 -0.81
C LEU A 137 4.94 -0.86 -0.39
N ASN A 138 5.37 0.07 0.45
CA ASN A 138 6.74 0.09 0.97
C ASN A 138 7.12 -1.21 1.71
N ALA A 139 6.18 -1.78 2.48
CA ALA A 139 6.40 -3.06 3.17
C ALA A 139 6.57 -4.23 2.20
N ILE A 140 5.79 -4.28 1.11
CA ILE A 140 5.93 -5.30 0.05
C ILE A 140 7.22 -5.11 -0.74
N MET A 141 7.67 -3.87 -0.92
CA MET A 141 8.92 -3.56 -1.62
C MET A 141 10.18 -3.86 -0.80
N GLY A 142 10.03 -4.06 0.52
CA GLY A 142 11.14 -4.24 1.46
C GLY A 142 11.94 -2.97 1.76
N LYS A 143 11.60 -1.85 1.12
CA LYS A 143 12.30 -0.56 1.23
C LYS A 143 11.35 0.62 1.00
N LYS A 144 11.75 1.79 1.46
CA LYS A 144 11.02 3.04 1.22
C LYS A 144 11.18 3.46 -0.25
N VAL A 145 10.11 3.33 -1.04
CA VAL A 145 10.06 3.77 -2.44
C VAL A 145 9.06 4.90 -2.69
N VAL A 146 7.99 4.96 -1.89
CA VAL A 146 7.03 6.07 -1.90
C VAL A 146 7.07 6.81 -0.57
N SER A 147 6.94 8.13 -0.64
CA SER A 147 6.79 8.94 0.56
C SER A 147 5.41 8.69 1.18
N VAL A 148 5.37 8.68 2.52
CA VAL A 148 4.14 8.47 3.29
C VAL A 148 3.93 9.65 4.22
N SER A 149 2.68 10.07 4.38
CA SER A 149 2.31 11.13 5.33
C SER A 149 1.05 10.73 6.09
N ARG A 150 0.92 11.30 7.29
CA ARG A 150 -0.31 11.21 8.10
C ARG A 150 -1.38 12.18 7.63
N THR A 151 -1.04 13.14 6.77
CA THR A 151 -1.98 14.09 6.19
C THR A 151 -2.69 13.49 4.97
N PRO A 152 -4.03 13.59 4.89
CA PRO A 152 -4.76 13.16 3.70
C PRO A 152 -4.30 13.95 2.46
N GLY A 153 -4.39 13.35 1.26
CA GLY A 153 -4.01 14.01 0.02
C GLY A 153 -2.51 14.03 -0.28
N HIS A 154 -1.72 13.22 0.42
CA HIS A 154 -0.28 13.06 0.17
C HIS A 154 0.00 12.41 -1.19
N THR A 155 -0.60 11.24 -1.45
CA THR A 155 -0.58 10.62 -2.78
C THR A 155 -1.58 11.33 -3.69
N LYS A 156 -1.08 12.20 -4.57
CA LYS A 156 -1.91 13.00 -5.50
C LYS A 156 -2.07 12.35 -6.88
N HIS A 157 -1.11 11.53 -7.29
CA HIS A 157 -1.05 10.95 -8.62
C HIS A 157 -0.94 9.43 -8.54
N PHE A 158 -1.45 8.77 -9.58
CA PHE A 158 -1.26 7.35 -9.80
C PHE A 158 0.23 7.09 -10.08
N GLN A 159 0.84 6.20 -9.30
CA GLN A 159 2.24 5.85 -9.42
C GLN A 159 2.39 4.37 -9.72
N THR A 160 3.28 4.01 -10.64
CA THR A 160 3.58 2.62 -10.99
C THR A 160 5.02 2.31 -10.64
N ILE A 161 5.24 1.25 -9.86
CA ILE A 161 6.55 0.85 -9.34
C ILE A 161 6.75 -0.62 -9.66
N PHE A 162 7.86 -0.95 -10.33
CA PHE A 162 8.20 -2.34 -10.59
C PHE A 162 8.80 -2.98 -9.34
N LEU A 163 8.16 -4.07 -8.88
CA LEU A 163 8.67 -4.93 -7.81
C LEU A 163 9.67 -5.95 -8.37
N THR A 164 9.33 -6.51 -9.52
CA THR A 164 10.18 -7.34 -10.38
C THR A 164 9.87 -7.00 -11.85
N PRO A 165 10.64 -7.47 -12.84
CA PRO A 165 10.32 -7.25 -14.25
C PRO A 165 8.92 -7.75 -14.69
N LYS A 166 8.33 -8.66 -13.90
CA LYS A 166 7.03 -9.29 -14.18
C LYS A 166 5.91 -8.86 -13.23
N VAL A 167 6.21 -8.04 -12.21
CA VAL A 167 5.24 -7.59 -11.22
C VAL A 167 5.39 -6.09 -10.98
N LYS A 168 4.30 -5.35 -11.18
CA LYS A 168 4.22 -3.91 -10.88
C LYS A 168 3.17 -3.61 -9.82
N LEU A 169 3.50 -2.69 -8.93
CA LEU A 169 2.68 -2.17 -7.85
C LEU A 169 2.18 -0.78 -8.22
N CYS A 170 0.91 -0.50 -7.97
CA CYS A 170 0.29 0.79 -8.31
C CYS A 170 -0.27 1.47 -7.06
N ASP A 171 0.30 2.62 -6.68
CA ASP A 171 -0.22 3.44 -5.58
C ASP A 171 -1.23 4.45 -6.14
N CYS A 172 -2.45 4.41 -5.60
CA CYS A 172 -3.55 5.27 -6.02
C CYS A 172 -3.81 6.37 -4.98
N PRO A 173 -4.27 7.56 -5.42
CA PRO A 173 -4.81 8.55 -4.49
C PRO A 173 -5.95 7.95 -3.66
N GLY A 174 -6.12 8.45 -2.43
CA GLY A 174 -7.20 7.98 -1.56
C GLY A 174 -8.57 8.28 -2.16
N LEU A 175 -9.39 7.24 -2.30
CA LEU A 175 -10.74 7.36 -2.85
C LEU A 175 -11.73 7.64 -1.72
N VAL A 176 -12.53 8.70 -1.86
CA VAL A 176 -13.63 9.02 -0.93
C VAL A 176 -14.93 8.91 -1.69
N PHE A 177 -15.71 7.88 -1.40
CA PHE A 177 -17.06 7.75 -1.93
C PHE A 177 -17.99 8.74 -1.21
N PRO A 178 -19.02 9.28 -1.89
CA PRO A 178 -20.07 10.05 -1.23
C PRO A 178 -20.69 9.21 -0.11
N SER A 179 -20.51 9.63 1.13
CA SER A 179 -21.02 8.93 2.31
C SER A 179 -22.20 9.71 2.90
N LEU A 180 -23.27 9.00 3.24
CA LEU A 180 -24.42 9.54 3.97
C LEU A 180 -24.10 9.83 5.45
N VAL A 181 -22.93 9.42 5.91
CA VAL A 181 -22.49 9.59 7.30
C VAL A 181 -22.30 11.08 7.60
N PRO A 182 -22.69 11.58 8.79
CA PRO A 182 -22.46 12.97 9.17
C PRO A 182 -21.01 13.43 9.02
N LYS A 183 -20.81 14.66 8.54
CA LYS A 183 -19.49 15.26 8.30
C LYS A 183 -18.50 15.12 9.47
N PRO A 184 -18.88 15.31 10.75
CA PRO A 184 -17.95 15.12 11.88
C PRO A 184 -17.33 13.72 11.94
N LEU A 185 -18.10 12.67 11.66
CA LEU A 185 -17.60 11.30 11.65
C LEU A 185 -16.67 11.02 10.46
N GLN A 186 -16.95 11.63 9.30
CA GLN A 186 -16.04 11.54 8.15
C GLN A 186 -14.70 12.28 8.39
N VAL A 187 -14.70 13.32 9.23
CA VAL A 187 -13.47 14.00 9.66
C VAL A 187 -12.68 13.12 10.63
N LEU A 188 -13.36 12.51 11.61
CA LEU A 188 -12.75 11.59 12.56
C LEU A 188 -12.15 10.34 11.89
N SER A 189 -12.73 9.88 10.78
CA SER A 189 -12.19 8.77 9.99
C SER A 189 -10.95 9.16 9.14
N GLY A 190 -10.49 10.41 9.22
CA GLY A 190 -9.30 10.88 8.50
C GLY A 190 -9.52 11.08 6.99
N CYS A 191 -10.77 11.14 6.52
CA CYS A 191 -11.09 11.35 5.10
C CYS A 191 -10.87 12.79 4.65
N PHE A 192 -10.82 13.75 5.58
CA PHE A 192 -10.64 15.17 5.29
C PHE A 192 -9.33 15.73 5.85
N LEU A 193 -8.73 16.65 5.10
CA LEU A 193 -7.66 17.51 5.58
C LEU A 193 -8.16 18.43 6.69
N LEU A 194 -7.63 18.29 7.91
CA LEU A 194 -7.97 19.14 9.06
C LEU A 194 -7.80 20.64 8.74
N PHE A 195 -6.74 20.98 8.00
CA PHE A 195 -6.46 22.37 7.59
C PHE A 195 -7.57 22.96 6.69
N SER A 196 -8.14 22.16 5.79
CA SER A 196 -9.21 22.62 4.88
C SER A 196 -10.54 22.86 5.60
N ILE A 197 -10.77 22.19 6.73
CA ILE A 197 -11.94 22.43 7.59
C ILE A 197 -11.77 23.73 8.33
N TRP A 198 -10.60 23.91 8.96
CA TRP A 198 -10.25 25.13 9.69
C TRP A 198 -10.36 26.39 8.83
N GLN A 199 -9.90 26.38 7.57
CA GLN A 199 -10.07 27.53 6.69
C GLN A 199 -11.53 27.89 6.37
N LYS A 200 -12.43 26.90 6.26
CA LYS A 200 -13.85 27.15 6.02
C LYS A 200 -14.53 27.74 7.25
N GLU A 201 -14.21 27.23 8.44
CA GLU A 201 -14.72 27.75 9.71
C GLU A 201 -14.23 29.17 9.98
N TYR A 202 -12.95 29.44 9.70
CA TYR A 202 -12.35 30.77 9.86
C TYR A 202 -12.90 31.81 8.87
N ARG A 203 -13.27 31.40 7.64
CA ARG A 203 -13.99 32.28 6.71
C ARG A 203 -15.41 32.54 7.15
N TYR A 204 -16.08 31.57 7.79
CA TYR A 204 -17.46 31.73 8.25
C TYR A 204 -17.58 32.74 9.40
N HIS A 205 -16.56 32.89 10.23
CA HIS A 205 -16.52 33.85 11.35
C HIS A 205 -15.98 35.24 10.99
N ARG A 206 -15.63 35.50 9.73
CA ARG A 206 -15.15 36.82 9.26
C ARG A 206 -16.21 37.65 8.50
N TYR A 207 -17.44 37.15 8.39
CA TYR A 207 -18.57 37.85 7.77
C TYR A 207 -19.73 37.95 8.76
#